data_AF-A0AAW1KZH2-F1
#
_entry.id   AF-A0AAW1KZH2-F1
#
_cell.length_a   1.000
_cell.length_b   1.000
_cell.length_c   1.000
_cell.angle_alpha   90.00
_cell.angle_beta   90.00
_cell.angle_gamma   90.00
#
_symmetry.space_group_name_H-M   'P 1'
#
loop_
_entity.id
_entity.type
_entity.pdbx_description
1 polymer ?
#
loop_
_entity_poly.entity_id
_entity_poly.type
_entity_poly.pdbx_seq_one_letter_code
_entity_poly.pdbx_strand_id
1 'polypeptide(L)'
;MSSIYVTGAWISTIILVLLTFISRFSKNPKKDPKNPPGSTGWPVIGETWSYVSNPKKFILDRMAKHSSELFTTSLGSEKMVAFCGPTANKCIFANDPKVFNFWLPASIDVVLCYPKVNSDTHVGKSSEGFFNNFLRSDSIQRYVPLIDSMVQDHLNTYWDSRDQVKVHVLAKEFMMAACLRVLLNDTSPNPDEVRKLKEPVMLALEGLFSVPVNFPGTAFNKAIKGSRIFQEHVVDIIKQRKLTISNQNDDSGCQDLLSKMIVDSVKSGRVMSNEDMAKSINGLIFAGFYPTSTTITFTIAYLAEHPDVYQKVLQEQQEIANSKGVGEPLTWVDVQKMKYSWNVIFETLRLKSPIPGNFITVMADFT
;
A
#
# COMPACT_ATOMS: atom_id res chain seq x y z
N MET A 1 -0.65 -58.70 15.05
CA MET A 1 0.65 -58.41 14.42
C MET A 1 0.54 -57.76 13.04
N SER A 2 -0.52 -57.95 12.25
CA SER A 2 -0.64 -57.42 10.88
C SER A 2 -0.73 -55.88 10.74
N SER A 3 -1.37 -55.18 11.69
CA SER A 3 -1.60 -53.72 11.59
C SER A 3 -0.34 -52.85 11.70
N ILE A 4 0.67 -53.30 12.47
CA ILE A 4 1.92 -52.57 12.68
C ILE A 4 2.81 -52.62 11.42
N TYR A 5 2.80 -53.73 10.69
CA TYR A 5 3.57 -53.86 9.44
C TYR A 5 2.98 -53.05 8.30
N VAL A 6 1.65 -52.96 8.23
CA VAL A 6 0.95 -52.15 7.22
C VAL A 6 1.24 -50.67 7.45
N THR A 7 1.10 -50.18 8.69
CA THR A 7 1.43 -48.79 9.04
C THR A 7 2.90 -48.45 8.81
N GLY A 8 3.82 -49.37 9.15
CA GLY A 8 5.26 -49.23 8.85
C GLY A 8 5.57 -49.13 7.35
N ALA A 9 4.91 -49.94 6.52
CA ALA A 9 5.09 -49.93 5.06
C ALA A 9 4.58 -48.64 4.41
N TRP A 10 3.46 -48.07 4.89
CA TRP A 10 2.98 -46.77 4.43
C TRP A 10 3.95 -45.65 4.79
N ILE A 11 4.46 -45.64 6.03
CA ILE A 11 5.44 -44.64 6.47
C ILE A 11 6.73 -44.74 5.65
N SER A 12 7.26 -45.94 5.44
CA SER A 12 8.48 -46.13 4.63
C SER A 12 8.28 -45.69 3.18
N THR A 13 7.11 -45.97 2.59
CA THR A 13 6.79 -45.56 1.22
C THR A 13 6.67 -44.03 1.11
N ILE A 14 6.01 -43.39 2.07
CA ILE A 14 5.92 -41.92 2.14
C ILE A 14 7.31 -41.30 2.27
N ILE A 15 8.17 -41.86 3.14
CA ILE A 15 9.56 -41.40 3.29
C ILE A 15 10.33 -41.56 1.99
N LEU A 16 10.20 -42.69 1.29
CA LEU A 16 10.89 -42.95 0.03
C LEU A 16 10.42 -42.02 -1.09
N VAL A 17 9.12 -41.74 -1.16
CA VAL A 17 8.54 -40.74 -2.07
C VAL A 17 9.05 -39.34 -1.75
N LEU A 18 9.09 -38.95 -0.47
CA LEU A 18 9.65 -37.67 -0.04
C LEU A 18 11.14 -37.56 -0.35
N LEU A 19 11.93 -38.60 -0.09
CA LEU A 19 13.37 -38.61 -0.38
C LEU A 19 13.66 -38.59 -1.88
N THR A 20 12.91 -39.32 -2.69
CA THR A 20 13.04 -39.28 -4.16
C THR A 20 12.59 -37.95 -4.74
N PHE A 21 11.52 -37.36 -4.18
CA PHE A 21 11.07 -36.02 -4.52
C PHE A 21 12.14 -34.97 -4.16
N ILE A 22 12.64 -34.96 -2.92
CA ILE A 22 13.72 -34.07 -2.48
C ILE A 22 14.97 -34.29 -3.33
N SER A 23 15.39 -35.52 -3.60
CA SER A 23 16.58 -35.82 -4.42
C SER A 23 16.44 -35.33 -5.86
N ARG A 24 15.26 -35.51 -6.48
CA ARG A 24 15.00 -35.00 -7.84
C ARG A 24 15.03 -33.48 -7.91
N PHE A 25 14.52 -32.79 -6.90
CA PHE A 25 14.48 -31.32 -6.86
C PHE A 25 15.70 -30.65 -6.21
N SER A 26 16.51 -31.40 -5.46
CA SER A 26 17.77 -30.95 -4.83
C SER A 26 18.96 -30.98 -5.79
N LYS A 27 18.79 -31.54 -7.00
CA LYS A 27 19.77 -31.38 -8.07
C LYS A 27 19.86 -29.90 -8.43
N ASN A 28 20.88 -29.23 -7.88
CA ASN A 28 21.21 -27.85 -8.24
C ASN A 28 21.37 -27.78 -9.77
N PRO A 29 20.55 -26.98 -10.47
CA PRO A 29 20.80 -26.71 -11.88
C PRO A 29 22.22 -26.16 -12.01
N LYS A 30 22.91 -26.52 -13.11
CA LYS A 30 24.22 -25.95 -13.42
C LYS A 30 24.11 -24.42 -13.34
N LYS A 31 24.96 -23.78 -12.53
CA LYS A 31 24.99 -22.31 -12.42
C LYS A 31 25.39 -21.74 -13.76
N ASP A 32 24.44 -21.12 -14.46
CA ASP A 32 24.76 -20.26 -15.60
C ASP A 32 25.43 -18.99 -15.05
N PRO A 33 26.69 -18.69 -15.44
CA PRO A 33 27.38 -17.50 -14.96
C PRO A 33 26.68 -16.19 -15.33
N LYS A 34 25.73 -16.21 -16.29
CA LYS A 34 24.91 -15.05 -16.65
C LYS A 34 23.78 -14.76 -15.66
N ASN A 35 23.40 -15.71 -14.82
CA ASN A 35 22.28 -15.55 -13.89
C ASN A 35 22.72 -14.96 -12.54
N PRO A 36 21.88 -14.12 -11.91
CA PRO A 36 22.10 -13.62 -10.56
C PRO A 36 22.45 -14.71 -9.53
N PRO A 37 23.44 -14.47 -8.65
CA PRO A 37 23.80 -15.43 -7.60
C PRO A 37 22.62 -15.64 -6.64
N GLY A 38 22.44 -16.83 -6.08
CA GLY A 38 21.36 -17.05 -5.10
C GLY A 38 21.00 -18.51 -4.87
N SER A 39 19.85 -18.73 -4.23
CA SER A 39 19.29 -20.06 -3.94
C SER A 39 17.77 -20.02 -4.03
N THR A 40 17.16 -21.02 -4.65
CA THR A 40 15.70 -21.13 -4.72
C THR A 40 15.10 -21.89 -3.53
N GLY A 41 15.88 -22.27 -2.52
CA GLY A 41 15.38 -22.95 -1.33
C GLY A 41 14.72 -24.31 -1.58
N TRP A 42 13.71 -24.64 -0.77
CA TRP A 42 13.00 -25.91 -0.83
C TRP A 42 12.08 -26.01 -2.05
N PRO A 43 11.76 -27.23 -2.54
CA PRO A 43 10.79 -27.40 -3.60
C PRO A 43 9.43 -26.81 -3.19
N VAL A 44 8.73 -26.15 -4.13
CA VAL A 44 7.38 -25.57 -3.98
C VAL A 44 7.27 -24.36 -3.05
N ILE A 45 7.94 -24.35 -1.90
CA ILE A 45 7.85 -23.26 -0.90
C ILE A 45 9.07 -22.34 -0.89
N GLY A 46 10.13 -22.69 -1.63
CA GLY A 46 11.35 -21.91 -1.72
C GLY A 46 11.97 -21.53 -0.38
N GLU A 47 12.23 -20.24 -0.19
CA GLU A 47 12.75 -19.65 1.04
C GLU A 47 11.67 -18.90 1.85
N THR A 48 10.38 -19.10 1.52
CA THR A 48 9.24 -18.34 2.05
C THR A 48 9.22 -18.24 3.57
N TRP A 49 9.49 -19.33 4.28
CA TRP A 49 9.45 -19.32 5.75
C TRP A 49 10.52 -18.40 6.36
N SER A 50 11.71 -18.38 5.75
CA SER A 50 12.78 -17.47 6.19
C SER A 50 12.43 -16.02 5.89
N TYR A 51 11.79 -15.77 4.74
CA TYR A 51 11.31 -14.44 4.38
C TYR A 51 10.19 -13.95 5.31
N VAL A 52 9.10 -14.72 5.46
CA VAL A 52 7.91 -14.30 6.24
C VAL A 52 8.23 -14.11 7.72
N SER A 53 9.13 -14.90 8.29
CA SER A 53 9.51 -14.77 9.71
C SER A 53 10.27 -13.47 10.00
N ASN A 54 11.16 -13.03 9.11
CA ASN A 54 11.86 -11.76 9.25
C ASN A 54 12.36 -11.25 7.88
N PRO A 55 11.53 -10.50 7.13
CA PRO A 55 11.87 -10.07 5.78
C PRO A 55 13.17 -9.25 5.73
N LYS A 56 13.36 -8.35 6.70
CA LYS A 56 14.55 -7.49 6.77
C LYS A 56 15.82 -8.34 6.94
N LYS A 57 15.82 -9.25 7.91
CA LYS A 57 16.96 -10.14 8.14
C LYS A 57 17.21 -11.04 6.93
N PHE A 58 16.16 -11.57 6.33
CA PHE A 58 16.25 -12.39 5.13
C PHE A 58 17.01 -11.66 3.99
N ILE A 59 16.62 -10.42 3.69
CA ILE A 59 17.30 -9.61 2.67
C ILE A 59 18.76 -9.37 3.05
N LEU A 60 19.04 -8.92 4.27
CA LEU A 60 20.42 -8.61 4.71
C LEU A 60 21.35 -9.83 4.71
N ASP A 61 20.86 -11.00 5.16
CA ASP A 61 21.63 -12.24 5.18
C ASP A 61 21.96 -12.70 3.75
N ARG A 62 21.02 -12.53 2.80
CA ARG A 62 21.24 -12.87 1.38
C ARG A 62 22.14 -11.86 0.68
N MET A 63 22.04 -10.58 1.03
CA MET A 63 22.98 -9.55 0.57
C MET A 63 24.42 -9.90 0.96
N ALA A 64 24.64 -10.25 2.23
CA ALA A 64 25.96 -10.62 2.73
C ALA A 64 26.49 -11.93 2.12
N LYS A 65 25.60 -12.90 1.87
CA LYS A 65 25.97 -14.24 1.38
C LYS A 65 26.17 -14.32 -0.13
N HIS A 66 25.38 -13.59 -0.91
CA HIS A 66 25.31 -13.76 -2.36
C HIS A 66 25.82 -12.53 -3.12
N SER A 67 25.25 -11.36 -2.84
CA SER A 67 25.62 -10.09 -3.49
C SER A 67 24.87 -8.94 -2.82
N SER A 68 25.56 -7.82 -2.58
CA SER A 68 24.96 -6.61 -2.03
C SER A 68 23.97 -5.93 -2.97
N GLU A 69 23.98 -6.28 -4.26
CA GLU A 69 23.16 -5.61 -5.28
C GLU A 69 21.88 -6.37 -5.61
N LEU A 70 21.99 -7.67 -5.87
CA LEU A 70 20.85 -8.50 -6.27
C LEU A 70 21.12 -9.99 -6.06
N PHE A 71 20.07 -10.77 -5.81
CA PHE A 71 20.18 -12.21 -5.68
C PHE A 71 18.94 -12.97 -6.13
N THR A 72 19.13 -14.20 -6.60
CA THR A 72 18.03 -15.13 -6.93
C THR A 72 17.45 -15.75 -5.66
N THR A 73 16.13 -15.76 -5.55
CA THR A 73 15.39 -16.49 -4.52
C THR A 73 14.10 -17.10 -5.07
N SER A 74 13.38 -17.84 -4.23
CA SER A 74 12.03 -18.27 -4.53
C SER A 74 11.14 -18.06 -3.32
N LEU A 75 10.00 -17.40 -3.50
CA LEU A 75 8.96 -17.21 -2.49
C LEU A 75 7.65 -17.80 -3.02
N GLY A 76 7.03 -18.70 -2.26
CA GLY A 76 6.06 -19.65 -2.74
C GLY A 76 6.65 -20.49 -3.87
N SER A 77 5.87 -20.65 -4.93
CA SER A 77 6.29 -21.28 -6.18
C SER A 77 6.99 -20.32 -7.15
N GLU A 78 7.08 -19.03 -6.83
CA GLU A 78 7.60 -18.02 -7.72
C GLU A 78 9.12 -17.92 -7.59
N LYS A 79 9.83 -18.03 -8.72
CA LYS A 79 11.26 -17.72 -8.80
C LYS A 79 11.42 -16.24 -9.08
N MET A 80 12.25 -15.56 -8.31
CA MET A 80 12.42 -14.11 -8.43
C MET A 80 13.86 -13.69 -8.20
N VAL A 81 14.20 -12.51 -8.69
CA VAL A 81 15.46 -11.83 -8.40
C VAL A 81 15.13 -10.65 -7.48
N ALA A 82 15.69 -10.66 -6.28
CA ALA A 82 15.57 -9.55 -5.35
C ALA A 82 16.61 -8.48 -5.72
N PHE A 83 16.14 -7.27 -6.03
CA PHE A 83 16.97 -6.09 -6.25
C PHE A 83 17.07 -5.33 -4.93
N CYS A 84 18.24 -5.35 -4.30
CA CYS A 84 18.41 -4.90 -2.92
C CYS A 84 19.50 -3.82 -2.74
N GLY A 85 20.39 -3.65 -3.71
CA GLY A 85 21.38 -2.58 -3.71
C GLY A 85 20.95 -1.35 -4.51
N PRO A 86 21.60 -0.20 -4.29
CA PRO A 86 21.25 1.05 -4.95
C PRO A 86 21.49 1.01 -6.47
N THR A 87 22.57 0.35 -6.92
CA THR A 87 22.89 0.25 -8.36
C THR A 87 21.88 -0.63 -9.07
N ALA A 88 21.55 -1.78 -8.49
CA ALA A 88 20.52 -2.68 -9.01
C ALA A 88 19.15 -1.98 -9.08
N ASN A 89 18.72 -1.34 -7.99
CA ASN A 89 17.44 -0.61 -7.99
C ASN A 89 17.42 0.51 -9.04
N LYS A 90 18.52 1.24 -9.22
CA LYS A 90 18.64 2.25 -10.28
C LYS A 90 18.43 1.65 -11.68
N CYS A 91 18.91 0.42 -11.93
CA CYS A 91 18.69 -0.27 -13.19
C CYS A 91 17.19 -0.43 -13.50
N ILE A 92 16.38 -0.85 -12.52
CA ILE A 92 14.92 -0.99 -12.72
C ILE A 92 14.29 0.35 -13.13
N PHE A 93 14.63 1.43 -12.43
CA PHE A 93 14.00 2.75 -12.65
C PHE A 93 14.56 3.52 -13.85
N ALA A 94 15.76 3.18 -14.34
CA ALA A 94 16.41 3.86 -15.46
C ALA A 94 16.10 3.22 -16.82
N ASN A 95 15.58 2.00 -16.84
CA ASN A 95 15.24 1.28 -18.07
C ASN A 95 13.83 1.63 -18.59
N ASP A 96 13.55 1.28 -19.84
CA ASP A 96 12.23 1.49 -20.46
C ASP A 96 11.15 0.80 -19.60
N PRO A 97 10.07 1.51 -19.21
CA PRO A 97 8.94 0.94 -18.48
C PRO A 97 8.36 -0.32 -19.14
N LYS A 98 8.52 -0.49 -20.45
CA LYS A 98 8.11 -1.70 -21.18
C LYS A 98 8.88 -2.96 -20.76
N VAL A 99 10.07 -2.81 -20.19
CA VAL A 99 10.88 -3.93 -19.69
C VAL A 99 10.44 -4.35 -18.29
N PHE A 100 10.12 -3.38 -17.43
CA PHE A 100 9.74 -3.60 -16.04
C PHE A 100 8.30 -3.19 -15.78
N ASN A 101 7.40 -4.17 -15.76
CA ASN A 101 5.99 -3.94 -15.48
C ASN A 101 5.68 -4.18 -14.01
N PHE A 102 4.85 -3.32 -13.43
CA PHE A 102 4.28 -3.56 -12.11
C PHE A 102 3.47 -4.86 -12.13
N TRP A 103 3.73 -5.72 -11.15
CA TRP A 103 3.03 -6.98 -10.96
C TRP A 103 2.75 -7.16 -9.47
N LEU A 104 1.58 -7.69 -9.12
CA LEU A 104 1.27 -8.08 -7.76
C LEU A 104 1.04 -9.59 -7.70
N PRO A 105 1.51 -10.27 -6.63
CA PRO A 105 1.07 -11.61 -6.32
C PRO A 105 -0.45 -11.71 -6.30
N ALA A 106 -1.01 -12.79 -6.83
CA ALA A 106 -2.46 -12.99 -6.91
C ALA A 106 -3.14 -12.87 -5.53
N SER A 107 -2.45 -13.25 -4.45
CA SER A 107 -2.95 -13.08 -3.08
C SER A 107 -3.15 -11.61 -2.70
N ILE A 108 -2.22 -10.73 -3.09
CA ILE A 108 -2.31 -9.29 -2.82
C ILE A 108 -3.40 -8.68 -3.70
N ASP A 109 -3.45 -9.05 -4.98
CA ASP A 109 -4.44 -8.56 -5.95
C ASP A 109 -5.89 -8.82 -5.48
N VAL A 110 -6.17 -10.04 -5.02
CA VAL A 110 -7.49 -10.43 -4.49
C VAL A 110 -7.89 -9.60 -3.27
N VAL A 111 -6.96 -9.31 -2.36
CA VAL A 111 -7.26 -8.54 -1.14
C VAL A 111 -7.42 -7.05 -1.45
N LEU A 112 -6.58 -6.46 -2.28
CA LEU A 112 -6.69 -5.04 -2.62
C LEU A 112 -7.94 -4.75 -3.46
N CYS A 113 -8.50 -5.77 -4.12
CA CYS A 113 -9.64 -5.62 -5.04
C CYS A 113 -9.38 -4.49 -6.05
N TYR A 114 -8.16 -4.45 -6.58
CA TYR A 114 -7.71 -3.39 -7.46
C TYR A 114 -8.07 -3.73 -8.92
N PRO A 115 -8.44 -2.74 -9.77
CA PRO A 115 -8.51 -3.00 -11.21
C PRO A 115 -7.10 -3.33 -11.70
N LYS A 116 -6.96 -4.28 -12.63
CA LYS A 116 -5.67 -4.57 -13.25
C LYS A 116 -5.23 -3.34 -14.06
N VAL A 117 -4.41 -2.47 -13.46
CA VAL A 117 -3.95 -1.20 -14.06
C VAL A 117 -3.17 -1.40 -15.35
N ASN A 118 -2.54 -2.56 -15.53
CA ASN A 118 -1.84 -2.92 -16.78
C ASN A 118 -2.64 -3.85 -17.68
N SER A 119 -3.95 -4.00 -17.45
CA SER A 119 -4.77 -4.67 -18.44
C SER A 119 -5.04 -3.67 -19.57
N ASP A 120 -4.80 -4.07 -20.82
CA ASP A 120 -5.25 -3.33 -22.01
C ASP A 120 -6.78 -3.15 -22.07
N THR A 121 -7.49 -3.60 -21.04
CA THR A 121 -8.89 -3.32 -20.84
C THR A 121 -9.11 -1.82 -20.68
N HIS A 122 -10.25 -1.39 -21.21
CA HIS A 122 -10.72 -0.02 -21.13
C HIS A 122 -10.80 0.50 -19.68
N VAL A 123 -11.18 -0.38 -18.73
CA VAL A 123 -11.30 -0.08 -17.29
C VAL A 123 -9.94 0.26 -16.67
N GLY A 124 -8.87 -0.43 -17.07
CA GLY A 124 -7.50 -0.15 -16.61
C GLY A 124 -7.05 1.27 -17.00
N LYS A 125 -7.17 1.60 -18.29
CA LYS A 125 -6.79 2.93 -18.84
C LYS A 125 -7.63 4.07 -18.26
N SER A 126 -8.92 3.84 -18.06
CA SER A 126 -9.82 4.81 -17.42
C SER A 126 -9.41 5.09 -15.98
N SER A 127 -9.17 4.02 -15.21
CA SER A 127 -8.70 4.11 -13.83
C SER A 127 -7.39 4.89 -13.73
N GLU A 128 -6.39 4.54 -14.54
CA GLU A 128 -5.09 5.24 -14.61
C GLU A 128 -5.25 6.74 -14.90
N GLY A 129 -6.13 7.12 -15.83
CA GLY A 129 -6.45 8.51 -16.10
C GLY A 129 -6.99 9.26 -14.87
N PHE A 130 -7.85 8.63 -14.08
CA PHE A 130 -8.36 9.20 -12.83
C PHE A 130 -7.26 9.33 -11.77
N PHE A 131 -6.40 8.33 -11.60
CA PHE A 131 -5.23 8.40 -10.72
C PHE A 131 -4.33 9.58 -11.08
N ASN A 132 -3.99 9.70 -12.37
CA ASN A 132 -3.12 10.77 -12.86
C ASN A 132 -3.75 12.15 -12.62
N ASN A 133 -5.05 12.31 -12.90
CA ASN A 133 -5.78 13.56 -12.65
C ASN A 133 -5.88 13.91 -11.16
N PHE A 134 -6.07 12.90 -10.30
CA PHE A 134 -6.09 13.06 -8.85
C PHE A 134 -4.75 13.58 -8.31
N LEU A 135 -3.64 13.08 -8.85
CA LEU A 135 -2.27 13.43 -8.44
C LEU A 135 -1.67 14.61 -9.22
N ARG A 136 -2.43 15.28 -10.09
CA ARG A 136 -1.93 16.49 -10.75
C ARG A 136 -1.61 17.58 -9.74
N SER A 137 -0.57 18.37 -10.03
CA SER A 137 -0.13 19.44 -9.15
C SER A 137 -1.25 20.43 -8.80
N ASP A 138 -2.13 20.78 -9.74
CA ASP A 138 -3.26 21.69 -9.48
C ASP A 138 -4.33 21.08 -8.57
N SER A 139 -4.52 19.74 -8.61
CA SER A 139 -5.37 19.02 -7.66
C SER A 139 -4.75 19.02 -6.26
N ILE A 140 -3.46 18.69 -6.16
CA ILE A 140 -2.73 18.63 -4.87
C ILE A 140 -2.75 19.99 -4.16
N GLN A 141 -2.52 21.09 -4.91
CA GLN A 141 -2.56 22.45 -4.37
C GLN A 141 -3.90 22.79 -3.73
N ARG A 142 -5.01 22.33 -4.33
CA ARG A 142 -6.37 22.55 -3.81
C ARG A 142 -6.66 21.75 -2.54
N TYR A 143 -5.95 20.66 -2.30
CA TYR A 143 -6.13 19.86 -1.07
C TYR A 143 -5.44 20.48 0.14
N VAL A 144 -4.50 21.42 -0.03
CA VAL A 144 -3.73 21.96 1.12
C VAL A 144 -4.63 22.61 2.17
N PRO A 145 -5.52 23.58 1.83
CA PRO A 145 -6.38 24.21 2.84
C PRO A 145 -7.38 23.23 3.46
N LEU A 146 -7.84 22.25 2.66
CA LEU A 146 -8.74 21.20 3.14
C LEU A 146 -8.05 20.33 4.19
N ILE A 147 -6.84 19.83 3.89
CA ILE A 147 -6.07 18.99 4.81
C ILE A 147 -5.69 19.79 6.06
N ASP A 148 -5.31 21.05 5.94
CA ASP A 148 -5.02 21.92 7.07
C ASP A 148 -6.21 22.05 8.03
N SER A 149 -7.40 22.36 7.50
CA SER A 149 -8.64 22.38 8.30
C SER A 149 -8.91 21.04 8.98
N MET A 150 -8.73 19.92 8.27
CA MET A 150 -8.94 18.59 8.85
C MET A 150 -7.93 18.27 9.96
N VAL A 151 -6.68 18.72 9.82
CA VAL A 151 -5.66 18.55 10.87
C VAL A 151 -6.04 19.36 12.10
N GLN A 152 -6.47 20.60 11.93
CA GLN A 152 -6.92 21.45 13.04
C GLN A 152 -8.11 20.82 13.78
N ASP A 153 -9.14 20.38 13.05
CA ASP A 153 -10.29 19.69 13.64
C ASP A 153 -9.88 18.42 14.39
N HIS A 154 -8.95 17.65 13.83
CA HIS A 154 -8.44 16.43 14.46
C HIS A 154 -7.65 16.73 15.74
N LEU A 155 -6.81 17.77 15.75
CA LEU A 155 -6.07 18.19 16.94
C LEU A 155 -7.04 18.69 18.03
N ASN A 156 -7.98 19.57 17.69
CA ASN A 156 -8.98 20.09 18.62
C ASN A 156 -9.87 18.99 19.22
N THR A 157 -10.20 17.96 18.43
CA THR A 157 -11.10 16.88 18.88
C THR A 157 -10.38 15.84 19.75
N TYR A 158 -9.16 15.46 19.36
CA TYR A 158 -8.50 14.27 19.90
C TYR A 158 -7.26 14.56 20.75
N TRP A 159 -6.68 15.76 20.65
CA TRP A 159 -5.43 16.14 21.31
C TRP A 159 -5.66 17.20 22.38
N ASP A 160 -6.48 18.21 22.11
CA ASP A 160 -6.82 19.22 23.10
C ASP A 160 -7.38 18.57 24.37
N SER A 161 -6.99 19.12 25.52
CA SER A 161 -7.34 18.63 26.87
C SER A 161 -6.80 17.24 27.25
N ARG A 162 -5.88 16.64 26.47
CA ARG A 162 -5.25 15.36 26.81
C ARG A 162 -3.74 15.50 27.04
N ASP A 163 -3.27 15.00 28.17
CA ASP A 163 -1.83 14.96 28.48
C ASP A 163 -1.06 13.93 27.63
N GLN A 164 -1.73 12.84 27.22
CA GLN A 164 -1.13 11.74 26.46
C GLN A 164 -2.09 11.18 25.42
N VAL A 165 -1.55 10.86 24.24
CA VAL A 165 -2.30 10.26 23.13
C VAL A 165 -1.54 9.11 22.49
N LYS A 166 -2.30 8.19 21.86
CA LYS A 166 -1.72 7.11 21.05
C LYS A 166 -1.64 7.56 19.59
N VAL A 167 -0.52 8.18 19.22
CA VAL A 167 -0.30 8.75 17.89
C VAL A 167 -0.60 7.76 16.76
N HIS A 168 -0.14 6.50 16.87
CA HIS A 168 -0.39 5.49 15.82
C HIS A 168 -1.87 5.14 15.61
N VAL A 169 -2.72 5.33 16.63
CA VAL A 169 -4.18 5.13 16.51
C VAL A 169 -4.80 6.35 15.84
N LEU A 170 -4.42 7.54 16.33
CA LEU A 170 -4.96 8.82 15.85
C LEU A 170 -4.53 9.12 14.42
N ALA A 171 -3.28 8.82 14.04
CA ALA A 171 -2.79 8.96 12.66
C ALA A 171 -3.58 8.09 11.67
N LYS A 172 -3.96 6.87 12.08
CA LYS A 172 -4.85 6.01 11.27
C LYS A 172 -6.27 6.58 11.21
N GLU A 173 -6.79 7.10 12.31
CA GLU A 173 -8.11 7.73 12.32
C GLU A 173 -8.16 8.95 11.39
N PHE A 174 -7.18 9.83 11.49
CA PHE A 174 -7.01 10.99 10.62
C PHE A 174 -6.89 10.57 9.15
N MET A 175 -6.00 9.62 8.83
CA MET A 175 -5.79 9.23 7.42
C MET A 175 -7.02 8.57 6.81
N MET A 176 -7.81 7.81 7.59
CA MET A 176 -9.08 7.28 7.08
C MET A 176 -10.05 8.43 6.76
N ALA A 177 -10.22 9.38 7.67
CA ALA A 177 -11.06 10.54 7.45
C ALA A 177 -10.59 11.36 6.25
N ALA A 178 -9.28 11.61 6.12
CA ALA A 178 -8.68 12.31 4.99
C ALA A 178 -8.95 11.61 3.65
N CYS A 179 -8.77 10.28 3.59
CA CYS A 179 -9.09 9.50 2.40
C CYS A 179 -10.58 9.62 2.02
N LEU A 180 -11.50 9.45 2.98
CA LEU A 180 -12.94 9.56 2.73
C LEU A 180 -13.32 10.99 2.27
N ARG A 181 -12.78 12.02 2.92
CA ARG A 181 -13.06 13.42 2.58
C ARG A 181 -12.54 13.78 1.18
N VAL A 182 -11.28 13.44 0.87
CA VAL A 182 -10.63 13.84 -0.37
C VAL A 182 -11.13 13.02 -1.58
N LEU A 183 -11.40 11.73 -1.39
CA LEU A 183 -11.80 10.85 -2.50
C LEU A 183 -13.30 10.80 -2.72
N LEU A 184 -14.10 10.93 -1.65
CA LEU A 184 -15.55 10.75 -1.69
C LEU A 184 -16.33 12.03 -1.36
N ASN A 185 -15.66 13.14 -1.00
CA ASN A 185 -16.30 14.35 -0.49
C ASN A 185 -17.27 14.08 0.66
N ASP A 186 -16.96 13.10 1.51
CA ASP A 186 -17.78 12.80 2.66
C ASP A 186 -17.67 13.96 3.67
N THR A 187 -18.69 14.81 3.72
CA THR A 187 -18.75 15.99 4.59
C THR A 187 -19.14 15.65 6.02
N SER A 188 -19.60 14.42 6.28
CA SER A 188 -19.94 13.95 7.62
C SER A 188 -19.08 12.75 7.96
N PRO A 189 -17.78 12.92 8.24
CA PRO A 189 -17.05 11.86 8.92
C PRO A 189 -17.55 11.86 10.38
N ASN A 190 -18.79 11.42 10.60
CA ASN A 190 -19.22 10.97 11.90
C ASN A 190 -18.11 10.03 12.38
N PRO A 191 -17.44 10.32 13.52
CA PRO A 191 -16.33 9.52 13.99
C PRO A 191 -16.65 8.02 14.05
N ASP A 192 -17.92 7.66 14.25
CA ASP A 192 -18.39 6.28 14.24
C ASP A 192 -18.43 5.66 12.85
N GLU A 193 -18.76 6.41 11.80
CA GLU A 193 -18.73 5.95 10.41
C GLU A 193 -17.29 5.77 9.91
N VAL A 194 -16.40 6.72 10.22
CA VAL A 194 -14.96 6.58 9.94
C VAL A 194 -14.41 5.32 10.62
N ARG A 195 -14.79 5.07 11.87
CA ARG A 195 -14.36 3.88 12.61
C ARG A 195 -14.90 2.60 11.98
N LYS A 196 -16.18 2.59 11.60
CA LYS A 196 -16.84 1.46 10.93
C LYS A 196 -16.19 1.11 9.59
N LEU A 197 -15.71 2.09 8.83
CA LEU A 197 -15.01 1.88 7.56
C LEU A 197 -13.52 1.53 7.74
N LYS A 198 -12.90 2.01 8.82
CA LYS A 198 -11.50 1.72 9.17
C LYS A 198 -11.27 0.25 9.48
N GLU A 199 -12.17 -0.39 10.22
CA GLU A 199 -12.01 -1.77 10.68
C GLU A 199 -11.87 -2.78 9.51
N PRO A 200 -12.77 -2.80 8.50
CA PRO A 200 -12.62 -3.65 7.32
C PRO A 200 -11.31 -3.44 6.55
N VAL A 201 -10.85 -2.18 6.42
CA VAL A 201 -9.58 -1.84 5.76
C VAL A 201 -8.39 -2.38 6.56
N MET A 202 -8.41 -2.24 7.88
CA MET A 202 -7.37 -2.80 8.76
C MET A 202 -7.32 -4.32 8.67
N LEU A 203 -8.47 -5.00 8.68
CA LEU A 203 -8.55 -6.45 8.49
C LEU A 203 -7.96 -6.90 7.15
N ALA A 204 -8.23 -6.14 6.08
CA ALA A 204 -7.63 -6.38 4.77
C ALA A 204 -6.11 -6.26 4.79
N LEU A 205 -5.58 -5.20 5.39
CA LEU A 205 -4.13 -4.95 5.50
C LEU A 205 -3.41 -5.99 6.35
N GLU A 206 -4.00 -6.42 7.47
CA GLU A 206 -3.40 -7.43 8.37
C GLU A 206 -3.20 -8.79 7.70
N GLY A 207 -4.13 -9.20 6.83
CA GLY A 207 -4.01 -10.45 6.08
C GLY A 207 -3.32 -10.32 4.71
N LEU A 208 -2.99 -9.10 4.26
CA LEU A 208 -2.44 -8.82 2.93
C LEU A 208 -1.13 -9.58 2.65
N PHE A 209 -0.26 -9.64 3.65
CA PHE A 209 1.03 -10.34 3.59
C PHE A 209 1.04 -11.68 4.33
N SER A 210 -0.14 -12.20 4.69
CA SER A 210 -0.26 -13.51 5.35
C SER A 210 -0.13 -14.66 4.35
N VAL A 211 0.01 -15.89 4.87
CA VAL A 211 0.02 -17.10 4.02
C VAL A 211 -1.32 -17.17 3.27
N PRO A 212 -1.31 -17.26 1.92
CA PRO A 212 -2.50 -17.08 1.09
C PRO A 212 -3.43 -18.30 1.06
N VAL A 213 -3.89 -18.73 2.24
CA VAL A 213 -4.81 -19.85 2.43
C VAL A 213 -6.19 -19.29 2.73
N ASN A 214 -7.13 -19.42 1.79
CA ASN A 214 -8.49 -18.93 1.96
C ASN A 214 -9.36 -19.95 2.73
N PHE A 215 -9.05 -20.16 4.01
CA PHE A 215 -9.81 -21.07 4.89
C PHE A 215 -10.41 -20.28 6.08
N PRO A 216 -11.65 -20.59 6.53
CA PRO A 216 -12.27 -19.89 7.66
C PRO A 216 -11.33 -19.79 8.88
N GLY A 217 -11.16 -18.56 9.40
CA GLY A 217 -10.33 -18.28 10.58
C GLY A 217 -8.90 -17.83 10.27
N THR A 218 -8.39 -18.10 9.06
CA THR A 218 -7.07 -17.61 8.62
C THR A 218 -7.05 -16.08 8.44
N ALA A 219 -5.87 -15.48 8.58
CA ALA A 219 -5.67 -14.05 8.33
C ALA A 219 -6.04 -13.66 6.90
N PHE A 220 -5.67 -14.49 5.90
CA PHE A 220 -6.00 -14.25 4.50
C PHE A 220 -7.52 -14.28 4.23
N ASN A 221 -8.25 -15.24 4.80
CA ASN A 221 -9.72 -15.27 4.70
C ASN A 221 -10.37 -14.03 5.33
N LYS A 222 -9.87 -13.58 6.48
CA LYS A 222 -10.34 -12.35 7.13
C LYS A 222 -10.07 -11.12 6.27
N ALA A 223 -8.91 -11.06 5.61
CA ALA A 223 -8.57 -9.96 4.72
C ALA A 223 -9.49 -9.88 3.49
N ILE A 224 -9.79 -11.00 2.85
CA ILE A 224 -10.76 -11.05 1.74
C ILE A 224 -12.13 -10.55 2.21
N LYS A 225 -12.59 -10.99 3.39
CA LYS A 225 -13.86 -10.54 3.96
C LYS A 225 -13.87 -9.04 4.24
N GLY A 226 -12.80 -8.52 4.86
CA GLY A 226 -12.64 -7.09 5.14
C GLY A 226 -12.70 -6.25 3.87
N SER A 227 -11.98 -6.67 2.83
CA SER A 227 -11.99 -5.99 1.53
C SER A 227 -13.38 -5.99 0.88
N ARG A 228 -14.09 -7.12 0.91
CA ARG A 228 -15.46 -7.22 0.38
C ARG A 228 -16.44 -6.29 1.11
N ILE A 229 -16.41 -6.29 2.44
CA ILE A 229 -17.25 -5.41 3.26
C ILE A 229 -16.96 -3.94 2.97
N PHE A 230 -15.69 -3.57 2.82
CA PHE A 230 -15.31 -2.21 2.49
C PHE A 230 -15.81 -1.81 1.10
N GLN A 231 -15.60 -2.67 0.10
CA GLN A 231 -16.07 -2.46 -1.27
C GLN A 231 -17.59 -2.26 -1.34
N GLU A 232 -18.37 -3.06 -0.61
CA GLU A 232 -19.84 -2.93 -0.55
C GLU A 232 -20.26 -1.55 -0.06
N HIS A 233 -19.63 -1.03 1.01
CA HIS A 233 -19.90 0.32 1.49
C HIS A 233 -19.56 1.41 0.45
N VAL A 234 -18.41 1.30 -0.22
CA VAL A 234 -18.02 2.28 -1.25
C VAL A 234 -19.00 2.24 -2.42
N VAL A 235 -19.48 1.06 -2.83
CA VAL A 235 -20.53 0.91 -3.85
C VAL A 235 -21.81 1.64 -3.44
N ASP A 236 -22.21 1.56 -2.17
CA ASP A 236 -23.42 2.24 -1.71
C ASP A 236 -23.26 3.76 -1.68
N ILE A 237 -22.08 4.27 -1.31
CA ILE A 237 -21.73 5.70 -1.43
C ILE A 237 -21.81 6.15 -2.89
N ILE A 238 -21.29 5.35 -3.83
CA ILE A 238 -21.35 5.65 -5.28
C ILE A 238 -22.80 5.75 -5.76
N LYS A 239 -23.66 4.80 -5.37
CA LYS A 239 -25.09 4.81 -5.74
C LYS A 239 -25.78 6.07 -5.23
N GLN A 240 -25.58 6.41 -3.95
CA GLN A 240 -26.15 7.62 -3.35
C GLN A 240 -25.67 8.87 -4.08
N ARG A 241 -24.36 8.98 -4.36
CA ARG A 241 -23.80 10.12 -5.07
C ARG A 241 -24.35 10.28 -6.50
N LYS A 242 -24.54 9.18 -7.23
CA LYS A 242 -25.16 9.21 -8.56
C LYS A 242 -26.59 9.76 -8.52
N LEU A 243 -27.37 9.40 -7.50
CA LEU A 243 -28.73 9.94 -7.30
C LEU A 243 -28.70 11.45 -7.02
N THR A 244 -27.78 11.92 -6.16
CA THR A 244 -27.64 13.35 -5.85
C THR A 244 -27.28 14.17 -7.08
N ILE A 245 -26.29 13.71 -7.87
CA ILE A 245 -25.85 14.39 -9.09
C ILE A 245 -26.99 14.47 -10.13
N SER A 246 -27.75 13.38 -10.30
CA SER A 246 -28.87 13.35 -11.24
C SER A 246 -30.01 14.30 -10.86
N ASN A 247 -30.19 14.58 -9.56
CA ASN A 247 -31.32 15.38 -9.06
C ASN A 247 -31.01 16.88 -9.01
N GLN A 248 -29.74 17.27 -8.86
CA GLN A 248 -29.40 18.66 -8.55
C GLN A 248 -29.13 19.55 -9.78
N ASN A 249 -28.90 19.00 -10.98
CA ASN A 249 -28.51 19.79 -12.17
C ASN A 249 -27.39 20.82 -11.89
N ASP A 250 -26.62 20.61 -10.82
CA ASP A 250 -25.69 21.58 -10.27
C ASP A 250 -24.29 20.96 -10.30
N ASP A 251 -23.49 21.42 -11.25
CA ASP A 251 -22.11 20.98 -11.48
C ASP A 251 -21.13 21.63 -10.47
N SER A 252 -21.63 22.53 -9.59
CA SER A 252 -20.79 23.38 -8.74
C SER A 252 -20.13 22.64 -7.55
N GLY A 253 -20.62 21.46 -7.16
CA GLY A 253 -20.11 20.67 -6.02
C GLY A 253 -19.15 19.52 -6.36
N CYS A 254 -18.91 19.22 -7.65
CA CYS A 254 -18.30 17.97 -8.11
C CYS A 254 -16.76 17.99 -8.23
N GLN A 255 -16.03 18.53 -7.24
CA GLN A 255 -14.57 18.64 -7.32
C GLN A 255 -13.80 17.40 -6.83
N ASP A 256 -14.46 16.50 -6.09
CA ASP A 256 -13.84 15.26 -5.60
C ASP A 256 -13.66 14.20 -6.69
N LEU A 257 -12.84 13.20 -6.38
CA LEU A 257 -12.50 12.17 -7.35
C LEU A 257 -13.71 11.36 -7.79
N LEU A 258 -14.57 10.92 -6.86
CA LEU A 258 -15.76 10.15 -7.20
C LEU A 258 -16.70 10.93 -8.11
N SER A 259 -16.96 12.20 -7.81
CA SER A 259 -17.81 13.04 -8.64
C SER A 259 -17.24 13.20 -10.06
N LYS A 260 -15.93 13.40 -10.19
CA LYS A 260 -15.24 13.41 -11.51
C LYS A 260 -15.38 12.06 -12.23
N MET A 261 -15.18 10.95 -11.53
CA MET A 261 -15.34 9.60 -12.09
C MET A 261 -16.75 9.37 -12.62
N ILE A 262 -17.78 9.81 -11.88
CA ILE A 262 -19.17 9.71 -12.30
C ILE A 262 -19.41 10.57 -13.55
N VAL A 263 -19.07 11.86 -13.51
CA VAL A 263 -19.30 12.81 -14.60
C VAL A 263 -18.57 12.40 -15.88
N ASP A 264 -17.30 12.01 -15.79
CA ASP A 264 -16.50 11.60 -16.94
C ASP A 264 -17.00 10.27 -17.54
N SER A 265 -17.48 9.34 -16.71
CA SER A 265 -18.09 8.09 -17.20
C SER A 265 -19.35 8.35 -18.04
N VAL A 266 -20.15 9.36 -17.66
CA VAL A 266 -21.35 9.77 -18.40
C VAL A 266 -20.96 10.53 -19.68
N LYS A 267 -20.09 11.55 -19.58
CA LYS A 267 -19.69 12.40 -20.71
C LYS A 267 -18.97 11.63 -21.82
N SER A 268 -18.16 10.64 -21.46
CA SER A 268 -17.37 9.86 -22.43
C SER A 268 -18.15 8.71 -23.09
N GLY A 269 -19.43 8.50 -22.71
CA GLY A 269 -20.26 7.38 -23.17
C GLY A 269 -19.75 6.01 -22.70
N ARG A 270 -18.77 5.99 -21.79
CA ARG A 270 -18.07 4.80 -21.31
C ARG A 270 -18.46 4.54 -19.86
N VAL A 271 -19.60 3.87 -19.69
CA VAL A 271 -20.17 3.59 -18.37
C VAL A 271 -19.26 2.65 -17.60
N MET A 272 -18.59 3.17 -16.57
CA MET A 272 -17.90 2.33 -15.59
C MET A 272 -18.91 1.79 -14.57
N SER A 273 -18.82 0.50 -14.26
CA SER A 273 -19.68 -0.11 -13.25
C SER A 273 -19.42 0.50 -11.88
N ASN A 274 -20.39 0.45 -10.97
CA ASN A 274 -20.19 0.93 -9.60
C ASN A 274 -19.10 0.11 -8.91
N GLU A 275 -19.03 -1.18 -9.25
CA GLU A 275 -18.05 -2.12 -8.75
C GLU A 275 -16.63 -1.71 -9.17
N ASP A 276 -16.42 -1.35 -10.44
CA ASP A 276 -15.10 -0.93 -10.92
C ASP A 276 -14.70 0.45 -10.40
N MET A 277 -15.66 1.39 -10.26
CA MET A 277 -15.43 2.63 -9.53
C MET A 277 -14.97 2.38 -8.09
N ALA A 278 -15.65 1.47 -7.38
CA ALA A 278 -15.30 1.10 -6.02
C ALA A 278 -13.92 0.46 -5.94
N LYS A 279 -13.54 -0.42 -6.88
CA LYS A 279 -12.20 -1.01 -6.95
C LYS A 279 -11.11 0.06 -7.08
N SER A 280 -11.29 1.04 -7.97
CA SER A 280 -10.31 2.12 -8.17
C SER A 280 -10.17 2.99 -6.93
N ILE A 281 -11.28 3.34 -6.28
CA ILE A 281 -11.29 4.09 -5.02
C ILE A 281 -10.62 3.28 -3.89
N ASN A 282 -10.95 1.99 -3.75
CA ASN A 282 -10.35 1.12 -2.75
C ASN A 282 -8.82 1.09 -2.88
N GLY A 283 -8.32 0.98 -4.11
CA GLY A 283 -6.89 1.05 -4.39
C GLY A 283 -6.22 2.33 -3.87
N LEU A 284 -6.84 3.49 -4.11
CA LEU A 284 -6.35 4.77 -3.58
C LEU A 284 -6.36 4.82 -2.07
N ILE A 285 -7.42 4.32 -1.45
CA ILE A 285 -7.55 4.29 0.01
C ILE A 285 -6.46 3.39 0.60
N PHE A 286 -6.28 2.17 0.09
CA PHE A 286 -5.23 1.26 0.55
C PHE A 286 -3.83 1.87 0.38
N ALA A 287 -3.54 2.49 -0.78
CA ALA A 287 -2.25 3.10 -1.07
C ALA A 287 -1.96 4.34 -0.22
N GLY A 288 -2.97 5.17 0.06
CA GLY A 288 -2.79 6.42 0.81
C GLY A 288 -2.86 6.25 2.33
N PHE A 289 -3.68 5.31 2.82
CA PHE A 289 -4.01 5.20 4.24
C PHE A 289 -2.84 4.69 5.10
N TYR A 290 -2.37 3.46 4.84
CA TYR A 290 -1.41 2.80 5.71
C TYR A 290 -0.01 3.40 5.64
N PRO A 291 0.55 3.69 4.44
CA PRO A 291 1.87 4.30 4.36
C PRO A 291 1.93 5.66 5.05
N THR A 292 0.98 6.54 4.76
CA THR A 292 0.99 7.91 5.30
C THR A 292 0.77 7.93 6.81
N SER A 293 -0.17 7.14 7.35
CA SER A 293 -0.40 7.06 8.81
C SER A 293 0.83 6.51 9.54
N THR A 294 1.54 5.56 8.94
CA THR A 294 2.80 5.02 9.46
C THR A 294 3.90 6.08 9.43
N THR A 295 4.04 6.83 8.35
CA THR A 295 4.99 7.95 8.25
C THR A 295 4.72 9.01 9.30
N ILE A 296 3.46 9.47 9.46
CA ILE A 296 3.08 10.43 10.51
C ILE A 296 3.49 9.93 11.89
N THR A 297 3.20 8.65 12.18
CA THR A 297 3.53 8.02 13.46
C THR A 297 5.02 8.08 13.76
N PHE A 298 5.86 7.66 12.81
CA PHE A 298 7.31 7.65 13.01
C PHE A 298 7.93 9.04 12.98
N THR A 299 7.41 9.97 12.18
CA THR A 299 7.87 11.36 12.18
C THR A 299 7.69 11.96 13.58
N ILE A 300 6.51 11.81 14.19
CA ILE A 300 6.24 12.32 15.53
C ILE A 300 7.11 11.62 16.58
N ALA A 301 7.29 10.30 16.47
CA ALA A 301 8.18 9.56 17.37
C ALA A 301 9.63 10.05 17.29
N TYR A 302 10.18 10.23 16.09
CA TYR A 302 11.54 10.74 15.91
C TYR A 302 11.70 12.18 16.38
N LEU A 303 10.72 13.04 16.15
CA LEU A 303 10.76 14.41 16.69
C LEU A 303 10.76 14.42 18.23
N ALA A 304 10.03 13.52 18.87
CA ALA A 304 10.06 13.37 20.32
C ALA A 304 11.40 12.84 20.86
N GLU A 305 12.06 11.95 20.10
CA GLU A 305 13.38 11.38 20.45
C GLU A 305 14.56 12.34 20.14
N HIS A 306 14.36 13.34 19.27
CA HIS A 306 15.38 14.28 18.81
C HIS A 306 14.97 15.75 19.04
N PRO A 307 15.07 16.26 20.29
CA PRO A 307 14.62 17.61 20.62
C PRO A 307 15.28 18.73 19.81
N ASP A 308 16.55 18.57 19.42
CA ASP A 308 17.27 19.54 18.59
C ASP A 308 16.70 19.64 17.17
N VAL A 309 16.25 18.51 16.61
CA VAL A 309 15.54 18.45 15.32
C VAL A 309 14.15 19.04 15.48
N TYR A 310 13.44 18.71 16.57
CA TYR A 310 12.14 19.30 16.88
C TYR A 310 12.19 20.82 16.97
N GLN A 311 13.18 21.40 17.65
CA GLN A 311 13.30 22.85 17.78
C GLN A 311 13.49 23.53 16.42
N LYS A 312 14.22 22.93 15.48
CA LYS A 312 14.39 23.46 14.12
C LYS A 312 13.10 23.39 13.31
N VAL A 313 12.35 22.29 13.43
CA VAL A 313 11.01 22.19 12.81
C VAL A 313 10.08 23.24 13.43
N LEU A 314 10.06 23.37 14.75
CA LEU A 314 9.24 24.35 15.45
C LEU A 314 9.56 25.78 15.00
N GLN A 315 10.84 26.14 14.91
CA GLN A 315 11.27 27.44 14.40
C GLN A 315 10.76 27.68 12.97
N GLU A 316 10.96 26.71 12.06
CA GLU A 316 10.47 26.81 10.68
C GLU A 316 8.95 27.02 10.63
N GLN A 317 8.18 26.26 11.43
CA GLN A 317 6.72 26.38 11.46
C GLN A 317 6.27 27.72 12.08
N GLN A 318 6.99 28.23 13.08
CA GLN A 318 6.73 29.55 13.67
C GLN A 318 6.98 30.69 12.69
N GLU A 319 8.05 30.63 11.90
CA GLU A 319 8.34 31.61 10.85
C GLU A 319 7.22 31.66 9.80
N ILE A 320 6.69 30.50 9.40
CA ILE A 320 5.54 30.41 8.50
C ILE A 320 4.28 30.98 9.16
N ALA A 321 3.96 30.56 10.38
CA ALA A 321 2.78 31.03 11.11
C ALA A 321 2.77 32.55 11.32
N ASN A 322 3.93 33.13 11.69
CA ASN A 322 4.08 34.57 11.89
C ASN A 322 3.93 35.40 10.61
N SER A 323 4.09 34.77 9.44
CA SER A 323 3.90 35.42 8.14
C SER A 323 2.42 35.46 7.69
N LYS A 324 1.52 34.83 8.43
CA LYS A 324 0.10 34.64 8.07
C LYS A 324 -0.85 35.44 8.94
N GLY A 325 -2.03 35.72 8.41
CA GLY A 325 -3.14 36.30 9.18
C GLY A 325 -3.72 35.30 10.19
N VAL A 326 -4.38 35.83 11.23
CA VAL A 326 -5.08 34.99 12.23
C VAL A 326 -6.15 34.16 11.53
N GLY A 327 -6.08 32.84 11.70
CA GLY A 327 -7.04 31.90 11.11
C GLY A 327 -6.89 31.68 9.60
N GLU A 328 -5.84 32.21 8.97
CA GLU A 328 -5.57 31.97 7.56
C GLU A 328 -5.05 30.54 7.35
N PRO A 329 -5.70 29.72 6.49
CA PRO A 329 -5.27 28.34 6.29
C PRO A 329 -3.92 28.27 5.56
N LEU A 330 -3.21 27.16 5.72
CA LEU A 330 -2.01 26.88 4.95
C LEU A 330 -2.29 26.88 3.45
N THR A 331 -1.39 27.50 2.70
CA THR A 331 -1.42 27.49 1.24
C THR A 331 -0.33 26.58 0.69
N TRP A 332 -0.39 26.27 -0.61
CA TRP A 332 0.70 25.55 -1.28
C TRP A 332 2.05 26.27 -1.14
N VAL A 333 2.05 27.60 -1.20
CA VAL A 333 3.27 28.40 -1.05
C VAL A 333 3.88 28.23 0.33
N ASP A 334 3.06 28.08 1.37
CA ASP A 334 3.52 27.84 2.73
C ASP A 334 4.15 26.45 2.87
N VAL A 335 3.52 25.42 2.29
CA VAL A 335 4.09 24.05 2.25
C VAL A 335 5.46 24.03 1.55
N GLN A 336 5.65 24.82 0.49
CA GLN A 336 6.94 24.94 -0.20
C GLN A 336 8.05 25.59 0.66
N LYS A 337 7.69 26.34 1.71
CA LYS A 337 8.66 26.92 2.65
C LYS A 337 9.17 25.90 3.67
N MET A 338 8.47 24.77 3.89
CA MET A 338 8.77 23.75 4.91
C MET A 338 9.97 22.85 4.56
N LYS A 339 11.11 23.44 4.19
CA LYS A 339 12.27 22.73 3.63
C LYS A 339 12.91 21.77 4.65
N TYR A 340 13.07 22.20 5.89
CA TYR A 340 13.64 21.38 6.95
C TYR A 340 12.67 20.27 7.37
N SER A 341 11.37 20.58 7.49
CA SER A 341 10.34 19.57 7.75
C SER A 341 10.32 18.49 6.66
N TRP A 342 10.51 18.84 5.39
CA TRP A 342 10.67 17.87 4.29
C TRP A 342 11.88 16.95 4.48
N ASN A 343 13.03 17.48 4.94
CA ASN A 343 14.20 16.65 5.23
C ASN A 343 13.90 15.65 6.36
N VAL A 344 13.17 16.06 7.40
CA VAL A 344 12.75 15.17 8.50
C VAL A 344 11.82 14.07 8.00
N ILE A 345 10.86 14.40 7.12
CA ILE A 345 9.97 13.40 6.51
C ILE A 345 10.76 12.42 5.66
N PHE A 346 11.69 12.89 4.82
CA PHE A 346 12.53 12.01 4.01
C PHE A 346 13.44 11.11 4.85
N GLU A 347 14.03 11.64 5.93
CA GLU A 347 14.85 10.84 6.83
C GLU A 347 14.01 9.80 7.58
N THR A 348 12.77 10.15 7.96
CA THR A 348 11.81 9.21 8.53
C THR A 348 11.52 8.07 7.55
N LEU A 349 11.24 8.39 6.28
CA LEU A 349 11.00 7.39 5.23
C LEU A 349 12.25 6.52 4.96
N ARG A 350 13.46 7.10 5.05
CA ARG A 350 14.73 6.37 4.90
C ARG A 350 14.96 5.37 6.04
N LEU A 351 14.66 5.78 7.27
CA LEU A 351 14.83 4.94 8.48
C LEU A 351 13.72 3.91 8.64
N LYS A 352 12.49 4.29 8.31
CA LYS A 352 11.24 3.53 8.48
C LYS A 352 10.38 3.66 7.24
N SER A 353 10.78 2.95 6.18
CA SER A 353 9.92 2.81 5.01
C SER A 353 8.65 2.01 5.39
N PRO A 354 7.44 2.56 5.18
CA PRO A 354 6.20 1.82 5.42
C PRO A 354 6.02 0.62 4.48
N ILE A 355 6.63 0.68 3.29
CA ILE A 355 6.59 -0.37 2.27
C ILE A 355 8.03 -0.86 2.04
N PRO A 356 8.35 -2.12 2.36
CA PRO A 356 9.73 -2.63 2.31
C PRO A 356 10.24 -2.92 0.89
N GLY A 357 9.35 -3.01 -0.11
CA GLY A 357 9.71 -3.27 -1.50
C GLY A 357 8.49 -3.44 -2.40
N ASN A 358 8.72 -3.50 -3.71
CA ASN A 358 7.70 -3.70 -4.74
C ASN A 358 7.95 -4.99 -5.51
N PHE A 359 6.91 -5.49 -6.15
CA PHE A 359 7.00 -6.62 -7.07
C PHE A 359 6.91 -6.13 -8.52
N ILE A 360 7.77 -6.66 -9.38
CA ILE A 360 7.83 -6.33 -10.79
C ILE A 360 7.96 -7.62 -11.60
N THR A 361 7.43 -7.60 -12.82
CA THR A 361 7.67 -8.64 -13.82
C THR A 361 8.57 -8.08 -14.90
N VAL A 362 9.50 -8.91 -15.36
CA VAL A 362 10.44 -8.59 -16.44
C VAL A 362 9.83 -9.11 -17.74
N MET A 363 9.62 -8.21 -18.70
CA MET A 363 8.94 -8.53 -19.97
C MET A 363 9.90 -8.92 -21.09
N ALA A 364 11.19 -8.59 -20.93
CA ALA A 364 12.25 -8.90 -21.89
C ALA A 364 13.58 -9.10 -21.17
N ASP A 365 14.46 -9.92 -21.73
CA ASP A 365 15.81 -10.12 -21.21
C ASP A 365 16.59 -8.79 -21.16
N PHE A 366 17.33 -8.57 -20.08
CA PHE A 366 18.19 -7.39 -19.89
C PHE A 366 19.50 -7.79 -19.21
N THR A 367 20.50 -6.90 -19.27
CA THR A 367 21.85 -7.12 -18.73
C THR A 367 22.25 -6.01 -17.78
#